data_AF-A0A930M7E9-F1
#
_entry.id   AF-A0A930M7E9-F1
#
_cell.length_a   1.000
_cell.length_b   1.000
_cell.length_c   1.000
_cell.angle_alpha   90.00
_cell.angle_beta   90.00
_cell.angle_gamma   90.00
#
_symmetry.space_group_name_H-M   'P 1'
#
loop_
_entity.id
_entity.type
_entity.pdbx_description
1 polymer ?
#
loop_
_entity_poly.entity_id
_entity_poly.type
_entity_poly.pdbx_seq_one_letter_code
_entity_poly.pdbx_strand_id
1 'polypeptide(L)'
;MLLLLDNYDSFTYNIYQLFSDIGAQVEVVRSDKISIDGIRANDYRGIIISPGPGVPQDAGISEEVIRQLGGEIPILGICLGHQAIGEVFGGRVVRAGEIVHGKASPIRHSGTGLYRDLPNPTEVARYHS
;
A
#
# COMPACT_ATOMS: atom_id res chain seq x y z
N MET A 1 16.95 -2.26 -2.16
CA MET A 1 15.84 -2.39 -3.12
C MET A 1 14.52 -2.41 -2.36
N LEU A 2 13.45 -1.85 -2.93
CA LEU A 2 12.09 -1.91 -2.41
C LEU A 2 11.29 -2.91 -3.25
N LEU A 3 10.41 -3.68 -2.60
CA LEU A 3 9.41 -4.49 -3.30
C LEU A 3 8.12 -3.70 -3.44
N LEU A 4 7.63 -3.51 -4.66
CA LEU A 4 6.26 -3.07 -4.94
C LEU A 4 5.42 -4.30 -5.31
N LEU A 5 4.60 -4.76 -4.36
CA LEU A 5 3.69 -5.88 -4.53
C LEU A 5 2.42 -5.40 -5.26
N ASP A 6 2.31 -5.75 -6.53
CA ASP A 6 1.25 -5.32 -7.43
C ASP A 6 0.01 -6.22 -7.33
N ASN A 7 -1.10 -5.65 -6.88
CA ASN A 7 -2.43 -6.26 -6.84
C ASN A 7 -3.23 -5.98 -8.12
N TYR A 8 -2.56 -5.92 -9.27
CA TYR A 8 -3.14 -5.67 -10.59
C TYR A 8 -3.80 -4.30 -10.70
N ASP A 9 -3.15 -3.26 -10.17
CA ASP A 9 -3.66 -1.90 -10.19
C ASP A 9 -3.10 -1.04 -11.32
N SER A 10 -3.92 -0.14 -11.85
CA SER A 10 -3.53 0.76 -12.93
C SER A 10 -2.57 1.87 -12.49
N PHE A 11 -2.46 2.16 -11.19
CA PHE A 11 -1.54 3.16 -10.64
C PHE A 11 -0.21 2.58 -10.14
N THR A 12 -0.01 1.25 -10.21
CA THR A 12 1.25 0.59 -9.77
C THR A 12 2.48 1.27 -10.38
N TYR A 13 2.47 1.58 -11.69
CA TYR A 13 3.61 2.21 -12.34
C TYR A 13 3.77 3.70 -12.04
N ASN A 14 2.71 4.39 -11.61
CA ASN A 14 2.84 5.75 -11.08
C ASN A 14 3.60 5.73 -9.74
N ILE A 15 3.30 4.75 -8.88
CA ILE A 15 4.01 4.57 -7.61
C ILE A 15 5.48 4.20 -7.85
N TYR A 16 5.73 3.24 -8.75
CA TYR A 16 7.07 2.87 -9.19
C TYR A 16 7.87 4.10 -9.65
N GLN A 17 7.29 4.92 -10.52
CA GLN A 17 7.92 6.14 -11.04
C GLN A 17 8.26 7.11 -9.90
N LEU A 18 7.32 7.40 -9.00
CA LEU A 18 7.54 8.34 -7.88
C LEU A 18 8.70 7.93 -6.97
N PHE A 19 8.81 6.64 -6.64
CA PHE A 19 9.94 6.12 -5.87
C PHE A 19 11.24 6.13 -6.66
N SER A 20 11.18 5.82 -7.95
CA SER A 20 12.36 5.83 -8.83
C SER A 20 12.93 7.24 -9.00
N ASP A 21 12.06 8.25 -9.12
CA ASP A 21 12.43 9.66 -9.29
C ASP A 21 13.17 10.22 -8.07
N ILE A 22 12.92 9.66 -6.87
CA ILE A 22 13.67 9.99 -5.64
C ILE A 22 14.88 9.07 -5.40
N GLY A 23 15.27 8.28 -6.41
CA GLY A 23 16.47 7.45 -6.39
C GLY A 23 16.31 6.06 -5.76
N ALA A 24 15.09 5.62 -5.46
CA ALA A 24 14.88 4.26 -4.95
C ALA A 24 14.96 3.23 -6.08
N GLN A 25 15.62 2.10 -5.82
CA GLN A 25 15.51 0.91 -6.67
C GLN A 25 14.27 0.13 -6.27
N VAL A 26 13.34 -0.05 -7.21
CA VAL A 26 12.05 -0.71 -6.97
C VAL A 26 11.92 -1.94 -7.88
N GLU A 27 11.56 -3.07 -7.30
CA GLU A 27 11.17 -4.27 -8.04
C GLU A 27 9.65 -4.41 -7.96
N VAL A 28 8.98 -4.53 -9.10
CA VAL A 28 7.52 -4.71 -9.17
C VAL A 28 7.23 -6.18 -9.39
N VAL A 29 6.51 -6.80 -8.46
CA VAL A 29 6.11 -8.20 -8.56
C VAL A 29 4.63 -8.33 -8.23
N ARG A 30 3.90 -9.09 -9.04
CA ARG A 30 2.48 -9.34 -8.79
C ARG A 30 2.30 -10.18 -7.53
N SER A 31 1.22 -9.92 -6.79
CA SER A 31 0.92 -10.57 -5.51
C SER A 31 0.65 -12.08 -5.60
N ASP A 32 0.59 -12.65 -6.80
CA ASP A 32 0.47 -14.09 -7.05
C ASP A 32 1.73 -14.72 -7.71
N LYS A 33 2.83 -13.97 -7.83
CA LYS A 33 4.06 -14.42 -8.53
C LYS A 33 5.30 -14.52 -7.65
N ILE A 34 5.19 -14.24 -6.36
CA ILE A 34 6.28 -14.39 -5.39
C ILE A 34 5.74 -15.06 -4.13
N SER A 35 6.59 -15.82 -3.44
CA SER A 35 6.29 -16.43 -2.14
C SER A 35 6.91 -15.62 -1.01
N ILE A 36 6.46 -15.85 0.23
CA ILE A 36 7.06 -15.22 1.43
C ILE A 36 8.56 -15.53 1.53
N ASP A 37 8.95 -16.79 1.30
CA ASP A 37 10.36 -17.19 1.30
C ASP A 37 11.14 -16.52 0.17
N GLY A 38 10.51 -16.34 -0.99
CA GLY A 38 11.06 -15.54 -2.08
C GLY A 38 11.32 -14.11 -1.65
N ILE A 39 10.39 -13.48 -0.92
CA ILE A 39 10.58 -12.12 -0.40
C ILE A 39 11.75 -12.07 0.60
N ARG A 40 11.82 -13.02 1.54
CA ARG A 40 12.91 -13.09 2.53
C ARG A 40 14.29 -13.28 1.89
N ALA A 41 14.37 -14.00 0.77
CA ALA A 41 15.62 -14.26 0.07
C ALA A 41 16.21 -13.03 -0.67
N ASN A 42 15.42 -11.99 -0.89
CA ASN A 42 15.78 -10.86 -1.77
C ASN A 42 16.26 -9.58 -1.03
N ASP A 43 16.45 -9.64 0.30
CA ASP A 43 16.99 -8.54 1.13
C ASP A 43 16.30 -7.17 0.86
N TYR A 44 14.97 -7.19 0.72
CA TYR A 44 14.19 -5.97 0.52
C TYR A 44 14.25 -5.07 1.75
N ARG A 45 14.49 -3.78 1.51
CA ARG A 45 14.56 -2.75 2.56
C ARG A 45 13.20 -2.26 3.03
N GLY A 46 12.15 -2.57 2.27
CA GLY A 46 10.78 -2.17 2.51
C GLY A 46 9.86 -2.78 1.47
N ILE A 47 8.59 -2.97 1.84
CA ILE A 47 7.54 -3.51 0.97
C ILE A 47 6.44 -2.47 0.83
N ILE A 48 6.05 -2.19 -0.41
CA ILE A 48 4.92 -1.35 -0.75
C ILE A 48 3.83 -2.27 -1.29
N ILE A 49 2.65 -2.25 -0.69
CA ILE A 49 1.49 -3.01 -1.17
C ILE A 49 0.61 -2.04 -1.94
N SER A 50 0.47 -2.28 -3.25
CA SER A 50 -0.23 -1.39 -4.16
C SER A 50 -1.74 -1.31 -3.84
N PRO A 51 -2.45 -0.33 -4.45
CA PRO A 51 -3.89 -0.42 -4.61
C PRO A 51 -4.27 -1.68 -5.41
N GLY A 52 -5.57 -1.91 -5.58
CA GLY A 52 -6.08 -2.99 -6.44
C GLY A 52 -7.60 -3.07 -6.35
N PRO A 53 -8.23 -3.85 -7.25
CA PRO A 53 -9.66 -4.10 -7.22
C PRO A 53 -10.03 -5.08 -6.09
N GLY A 54 -11.33 -5.15 -5.78
CA GLY A 54 -11.86 -6.16 -4.87
C GLY A 54 -11.63 -5.86 -3.39
N VAL A 55 -11.41 -6.91 -2.61
CA VAL A 55 -11.22 -6.87 -1.15
C VAL A 55 -9.89 -7.53 -0.78
N PRO A 56 -9.28 -7.18 0.37
CA PRO A 56 -7.94 -7.65 0.71
C PRO A 56 -7.79 -9.18 0.78
N GLN A 57 -8.85 -9.90 1.15
CA GLN A 57 -8.81 -11.37 1.24
C GLN A 57 -8.53 -12.04 -0.12
N ASP A 58 -8.86 -11.37 -1.23
CA ASP A 58 -8.64 -11.88 -2.58
C ASP A 58 -7.34 -11.34 -3.21
N ALA A 59 -6.56 -10.54 -2.47
CA ALA A 59 -5.39 -9.80 -2.96
C ALA A 59 -4.09 -10.62 -2.93
N GLY A 60 -4.15 -11.86 -3.42
CA GLY A 60 -2.99 -12.77 -3.46
C GLY A 60 -2.36 -12.97 -2.08
N ILE A 61 -1.04 -12.87 -1.99
CA ILE A 61 -0.31 -13.04 -0.71
C ILE A 61 -0.26 -11.78 0.16
N SER A 62 -0.98 -10.70 -0.18
CA SER A 62 -0.82 -9.38 0.48
C SER A 62 -1.02 -9.43 1.99
N GLU A 63 -2.08 -10.08 2.49
CA GLU A 63 -2.29 -10.23 3.93
C GLU A 63 -1.24 -11.13 4.60
N GLU A 64 -0.79 -12.16 3.89
CA GLU A 64 0.23 -13.08 4.40
C GLU A 64 1.58 -12.36 4.55
N VAL A 65 1.93 -11.49 3.60
CA VAL A 65 3.09 -10.60 3.69
C VAL A 65 3.01 -9.72 4.94
N ILE A 66 1.85 -9.12 5.21
CA ILE A 66 1.69 -8.27 6.40
C ILE A 66 1.82 -9.09 7.69
N ARG A 67 1.14 -10.25 7.75
CA ARG A 67 1.16 -11.14 8.92
C ARG A 67 2.55 -11.66 9.26
N GLN A 68 3.30 -12.08 8.23
CA GLN A 68 4.58 -12.76 8.44
C GLN A 68 5.78 -11.80 8.44
N LEU A 69 5.74 -10.72 7.65
CA LEU A 69 6.88 -9.84 7.43
C LEU A 69 6.73 -8.47 8.06
N GLY A 70 5.54 -8.06 8.52
CA GLY A 70 5.32 -6.71 9.06
C GLY A 70 6.11 -6.37 10.33
N GLY A 71 6.64 -7.37 11.04
CA GLY A 71 7.57 -7.19 12.16
C GLY A 71 9.06 -7.27 11.77
N GLU A 72 9.36 -7.69 10.54
CA GLU A 72 10.71 -7.92 10.04
C GLU A 72 11.14 -6.81 9.05
N ILE A 73 10.23 -6.44 8.14
CA ILE A 73 10.48 -5.50 7.03
C ILE A 73 9.41 -4.39 7.08
N PRO A 74 9.78 -3.11 6.99
CA PRO A 74 8.80 -2.01 6.96
C PRO A 74 7.82 -2.15 5.80
N ILE A 75 6.52 -1.98 6.07
CA ILE A 75 5.43 -2.10 5.09
C ILE A 75 4.68 -0.77 4.95
N LEU A 76 4.48 -0.33 3.70
CA LEU A 76 3.58 0.76 3.32
C LEU A 76 2.41 0.21 2.50
N GLY A 77 1.19 0.30 3.02
CA GLY A 77 -0.03 -0.09 2.29
C GLY A 77 -0.75 1.12 1.70
N ILE A 78 -1.17 1.03 0.43
CA ILE A 78 -1.89 2.09 -0.27
C ILE A 78 -3.26 1.55 -0.72
N CYS A 79 -4.36 2.26 -0.39
CA CYS A 79 -5.72 1.84 -0.72
C CYS A 79 -6.04 0.41 -0.27
N LEU A 80 -6.16 -0.56 -1.19
CA LEU A 80 -6.31 -2.00 -0.88
C LEU A 80 -5.21 -2.49 0.08
N GLY A 81 -3.96 -2.07 -0.13
CA GLY A 81 -2.87 -2.40 0.79
C GLY A 81 -3.05 -1.82 2.20
N HIS A 82 -3.65 -0.64 2.33
CA HIS A 82 -3.98 -0.05 3.63
C HIS A 82 -5.13 -0.81 4.32
N GLN A 83 -6.15 -1.20 3.54
CA GLN A 83 -7.26 -2.03 3.99
C GLN A 83 -6.76 -3.39 4.51
N ALA A 84 -5.86 -4.05 3.78
CA ALA A 84 -5.24 -5.31 4.18
C ALA A 84 -4.51 -5.20 5.53
N ILE A 85 -3.77 -4.11 5.76
CA ILE A 85 -3.12 -3.86 7.06
C ILE A 85 -4.17 -3.77 8.16
N GLY A 86 -5.24 -3.01 7.94
CA GLY A 86 -6.34 -2.88 8.89
C GLY A 86 -6.94 -4.23 9.25
N GLU A 87 -7.27 -5.06 8.27
CA GLU A 87 -7.92 -6.37 8.49
C GLU A 87 -7.01 -7.38 9.19
N VAL A 88 -5.72 -7.44 8.82
CA VAL A 88 -4.73 -8.31 9.47
C VAL A 88 -4.61 -8.02 10.97
N PHE A 89 -4.74 -6.75 11.37
CA PHE A 89 -4.71 -6.35 12.78
C PHE A 89 -6.10 -6.28 13.44
N GLY A 90 -7.12 -6.95 12.86
CA GLY A 90 -8.45 -7.11 13.44
C GLY A 90 -9.42 -5.95 13.16
N GLY A 91 -9.04 -5.02 12.31
CA GLY A 91 -9.91 -3.98 11.77
C GLY A 91 -10.97 -4.56 10.83
N ARG A 92 -12.00 -3.77 10.53
CA ARG A 92 -13.03 -4.11 9.56
C ARG A 92 -13.14 -3.03 8.50
N VAL A 93 -13.00 -3.42 7.23
CA VAL A 93 -13.26 -2.54 6.09
C VAL A 93 -14.75 -2.64 5.78
N VAL A 94 -15.44 -1.52 5.86
CA VAL A 94 -16.88 -1.43 5.60
C VAL A 94 -17.13 -0.39 4.52
N ARG A 95 -18.24 -0.54 3.80
CA ARG A 95 -18.63 0.41 2.76
C ARG A 95 -18.82 1.79 3.36
N ALA A 96 -18.28 2.80 2.68
CA ALA A 96 -18.60 4.17 3.01
C ALA A 96 -20.04 4.51 2.60
N GLY A 97 -20.65 5.49 3.27
CA GLY A 97 -21.98 5.99 2.92
C GLY A 97 -22.02 6.77 1.59
N GLU A 98 -20.87 7.16 1.05
CA GLU A 98 -20.73 7.87 -0.21
C GLU A 98 -19.56 7.27 -1.01
N ILE A 99 -19.73 7.14 -2.32
CA ILE A 99 -18.66 6.71 -3.24
C ILE A 99 -17.91 7.95 -3.70
N VAL A 100 -16.60 8.01 -3.42
CA VAL A 100 -15.73 9.07 -3.91
C VAL A 100 -14.81 8.50 -4.98
N HIS A 101 -14.86 9.06 -6.20
CA HIS A 101 -13.99 8.64 -7.30
C HIS A 101 -13.38 9.88 -7.97
N GLY A 102 -12.06 9.98 -7.96
CA GLY A 102 -11.32 11.02 -8.67
C GLY A 102 -11.51 12.44 -8.10
N LYS A 103 -11.85 12.57 -6.81
CA LYS A 103 -11.99 13.88 -6.17
C LYS A 103 -10.81 14.16 -5.24
N ALA A 104 -10.31 15.38 -5.32
CA ALA A 104 -9.46 15.93 -4.27
C ALA A 104 -10.29 16.02 -2.98
N SER A 105 -9.68 15.67 -1.86
CA SER A 105 -10.31 15.76 -0.55
C SER A 105 -9.29 16.17 0.50
N PRO A 106 -9.63 17.12 1.37
CA PRO A 106 -8.76 17.49 2.48
C PRO A 106 -8.76 16.37 3.52
N ILE A 107 -7.57 15.90 3.91
CA ILE A 107 -7.39 15.05 5.08
C ILE A 107 -6.76 15.86 6.23
N ARG A 108 -7.20 15.56 7.45
CA ARG A 108 -6.56 16.04 8.68
C ARG A 108 -5.63 14.95 9.19
N HIS A 109 -4.44 15.34 9.65
CA HIS A 109 -3.46 14.43 10.20
C HIS A 109 -2.86 14.99 11.49
N SER A 110 -2.11 14.16 12.23
CA SER A 110 -1.42 14.54 13.46
C SER A 110 -0.10 15.29 13.24
N GLY A 111 0.41 15.30 12.00
CA GLY A 111 1.69 15.97 11.67
C GLY A 111 2.91 15.19 12.14
N THR A 112 2.74 13.89 12.42
CA THR A 112 3.78 12.99 12.92
C THR A 112 4.07 11.88 11.92
N GLY A 113 5.21 11.20 12.05
CA GLY A 113 5.59 10.10 11.17
C GLY A 113 5.67 10.54 9.71
N LEU A 114 4.97 9.82 8.82
CA LEU A 114 4.90 10.13 7.38
C LEU A 114 4.25 11.48 7.07
N TYR A 115 3.48 12.05 8.00
CA TYR A 115 2.79 13.33 7.81
C TYR A 115 3.57 14.53 8.36
N ARG A 116 4.82 14.35 8.76
CA ARG A 116 5.67 15.45 9.23
C ARG A 116 5.87 16.45 8.10
N ASP A 117 5.79 17.73 8.42
CA ASP A 117 6.00 18.87 7.51
C ASP A 117 5.00 18.98 6.34
N LEU A 118 3.92 18.18 6.33
CA LEU A 118 2.82 18.32 5.38
C LEU A 118 1.80 19.38 5.84
N PRO A 119 1.18 20.14 4.90
CA PRO A 119 0.12 21.09 5.23
C PRO A 119 -1.08 20.41 5.89
N ASN A 120 -1.71 21.04 6.88
CA ASN A 120 -2.90 20.51 7.54
C ASN A 120 -4.07 21.50 7.42
N PRO A 121 -5.11 21.20 6.60
CA PRO A 121 -5.34 19.94 5.89
C PRO A 121 -4.43 19.73 4.67
N THR A 122 -4.17 18.46 4.33
CA THR A 122 -3.48 18.08 3.09
C THR A 122 -4.52 17.67 2.06
N GLU A 123 -4.44 18.19 0.83
CA GLU A 123 -5.24 17.70 -0.29
C GLU A 123 -4.70 16.36 -0.81
N VAL A 124 -5.57 15.34 -0.87
CA VAL A 124 -5.23 14.02 -1.42
C VAL A 124 -6.27 13.58 -2.45
N ALA A 125 -5.84 12.77 -3.42
CA ALA A 125 -6.75 12.10 -4.33
C ALA A 125 -7.44 10.93 -3.62
N ARG A 126 -8.78 10.87 -3.69
CA ARG A 126 -9.56 9.73 -3.21
C ARG A 126 -10.12 8.92 -4.39
N TYR A 127 -9.84 7.63 -4.37
CA TYR A 127 -10.30 6.66 -5.35
C TYR A 127 -10.94 5.49 -4.58
N HIS A 128 -12.26 5.39 -4.69
CA HIS A 128 -13.10 4.32 -4.14
C HIS A 128 -13.33 4.37 -2.62
N SER A 129 -14.60 4.15 -2.24
CA SER A 129 -15.07 3.97 -0.87
C SER A 129 -16.41 3.23 -0.85
#